data_AF-A0A1A2PHA6-F1
#
_entry.id   AF-A0A1A2PHA6-F1
#
_cell.length_a   1.000
_cell.length_b   1.000
_cell.length_c   1.000
_cell.angle_alpha   90.00
_cell.angle_beta   90.00
_cell.angle_gamma   90.00
#
_symmetry.space_group_name_H-M   'P 1'
#
loop_
_entity.id
_entity.type
_entity.pdbx_description
1 polymer ?
#
loop_
_entity_poly.entity_id
_entity_poly.type
_entity_poly.pdbx_seq_one_letter_code
_entity_poly.pdbx_strand_id
1 'polypeptide(L)'
;MRAIAAGGLLLALMFSSGVARADSGDEQQACQLMDDPAAAQQGLQPVEYAFMQLRSRMSAERARTTMSEAVQDFCPNHWTDLPASWR
;
A
#
# COMPACT_ATOMS: atom_id res chain seq x y z
N MET A 1 -52.50 22.52 13.91
CA MET A 1 -52.21 21.10 13.62
C MET A 1 -51.20 21.02 12.50
N ARG A 2 -49.96 20.60 12.77
CA ARG A 2 -48.96 20.28 11.73
C ARG A 2 -48.28 18.99 12.15
N ALA A 3 -48.60 17.92 11.43
CA ALA A 3 -48.04 16.59 11.64
C ALA A 3 -46.58 16.60 11.16
N ILE A 4 -45.65 16.30 12.06
CA ILE A 4 -44.25 16.08 11.71
C ILE A 4 -44.12 14.59 11.42
N ALA A 5 -43.96 14.26 10.14
CA ALA A 5 -43.70 12.91 9.68
C ALA A 5 -42.30 12.47 10.14
N ALA A 6 -42.26 11.41 10.94
CA ALA A 6 -41.05 10.70 11.32
C ALA A 6 -40.51 9.94 10.10
N GLY A 7 -39.38 10.38 9.56
CA GLY A 7 -38.59 9.66 8.56
C GLY A 7 -37.28 9.23 9.19
N GLY A 8 -37.21 7.98 9.66
CA GLY A 8 -35.99 7.40 10.20
C GLY A 8 -34.93 7.24 9.12
N LEU A 9 -33.79 7.90 9.30
CA LEU A 9 -32.55 7.62 8.59
C LEU A 9 -31.60 6.97 9.59
N LEU A 10 -31.71 5.65 9.72
CA LEU A 10 -30.66 4.82 10.30
C LEU A 10 -29.50 4.79 9.29
N LEU A 11 -28.66 5.82 9.32
CA LEU A 11 -27.33 5.74 8.73
C LEU A 11 -26.51 4.77 9.58
N ALA A 12 -26.56 3.50 9.20
CA ALA A 12 -25.54 2.53 9.52
C ALA A 12 -24.25 2.99 8.81
N LEU A 13 -23.56 3.96 9.41
CA LEU A 13 -22.18 4.25 9.11
C LEU A 13 -21.40 3.03 9.57
N MET A 14 -21.27 2.09 8.63
CA MET A 14 -20.29 1.03 8.68
C MET A 14 -19.01 1.66 9.21
N PHE A 15 -18.59 1.18 10.38
CA PHE A 15 -17.27 1.39 10.89
C PHE A 15 -16.34 0.82 9.83
N SER A 16 -15.93 1.65 8.87
CA SER A 16 -14.62 1.52 8.26
C SER A 16 -13.65 1.70 9.41
N SER A 17 -13.40 0.59 10.11
CA SER A 17 -12.11 0.32 10.70
C SER A 17 -11.13 0.33 9.52
N GLY A 18 -10.87 1.53 8.98
CA GLY A 18 -9.58 1.83 8.43
C GLY A 18 -8.66 1.56 9.58
N VAL A 19 -8.09 0.35 9.58
CA VAL A 19 -6.89 0.07 10.34
C VAL A 19 -6.00 1.22 9.91
N ALA A 20 -5.77 2.17 10.83
CA ALA A 20 -4.82 3.23 10.57
C ALA A 20 -3.47 2.54 10.47
N ARG A 21 -3.17 2.02 9.26
CA ARG A 21 -1.91 1.42 8.90
C ARG A 21 -0.93 2.55 9.06
N ALA A 22 -0.19 2.55 10.16
CA ALA A 22 0.82 3.55 10.43
C ALA A 22 1.83 3.66 9.27
N ASP A 23 1.88 2.62 8.43
CA ASP A 23 2.82 2.44 7.33
C ASP A 23 2.25 2.78 5.95
N SER A 24 1.02 3.33 5.86
CA SER A 24 0.42 3.64 4.54
C SER A 24 1.28 4.58 3.70
N GLY A 25 2.10 5.44 4.33
CA GLY A 25 3.07 6.28 3.63
C GLY A 25 4.26 5.50 3.07
N ASP A 26 4.80 4.57 3.85
CA ASP A 26 5.89 3.68 3.41
C ASP A 26 5.43 2.74 2.30
N GLU A 27 4.20 2.24 2.37
CA GLU A 27 3.58 1.39 1.36
C GLU A 27 3.38 2.15 0.03
N GLN A 28 2.82 3.37 0.07
CA GLN A 28 2.73 4.22 -1.13
C GLN A 28 4.10 4.54 -1.71
N GLN A 29 5.08 4.84 -0.86
CA GLN A 29 6.45 5.09 -1.28
C GLN A 29 7.10 3.84 -1.91
N ALA A 30 6.81 2.64 -1.41
CA ALA A 30 7.30 1.40 -2.00
C ALA A 30 6.82 1.25 -3.45
N CYS A 31 5.55 1.55 -3.73
CA CYS A 31 5.02 1.57 -5.10
C CYS A 31 5.70 2.63 -5.96
N GLN A 32 5.86 3.85 -5.46
CA GLN A 32 6.57 4.92 -6.19
C GLN A 32 8.01 4.53 -6.56
N LEU A 33 8.68 3.77 -5.69
CA LEU A 33 10.02 3.27 -5.97
C LEU A 33 10.03 2.14 -7.00
N MET A 34 9.00 1.29 -7.05
CA MET A 34 8.89 0.26 -8.10
C MET A 34 8.59 0.88 -9.48
N ASP A 35 7.86 1.98 -9.52
CA ASP A 35 7.62 2.75 -10.74
C ASP A 35 8.80 3.69 -11.14
N ASP A 36 9.86 3.77 -10.32
CA ASP A 36 10.96 4.72 -10.54
C ASP A 36 11.80 4.32 -11.77
N PRO A 37 11.87 5.14 -12.84
CA PRO A 37 12.68 4.84 -14.00
C PRO A 37 14.19 4.81 -13.71
N ALA A 38 14.64 5.32 -12.55
CA ALA A 38 16.02 5.20 -12.11
C ALA A 38 16.45 3.74 -11.93
N ALA A 39 15.53 2.82 -11.64
CA ALA A 39 15.83 1.39 -11.57
C ALA A 39 16.45 0.89 -12.88
N ALA A 40 15.81 1.20 -14.02
CA ALA A 40 16.28 0.82 -15.34
C ALA A 40 17.61 1.50 -15.71
N GLN A 41 17.81 2.76 -15.30
CA GLN A 41 19.07 3.49 -15.51
C GLN A 41 20.25 2.85 -14.76
N GLN A 42 19.96 2.15 -13.66
CA GLN A 42 20.93 1.41 -12.86
C GLN A 42 21.01 -0.08 -13.25
N GLY A 43 20.24 -0.52 -14.25
CA GLY A 43 20.19 -1.92 -14.67
C GLY A 43 19.52 -2.87 -13.67
N LEU A 44 18.67 -2.33 -12.79
CA LEU A 44 17.98 -3.07 -11.72
C LEU A 44 16.52 -3.35 -12.08
N GLN A 45 15.98 -4.43 -11.51
CA GLN A 45 14.54 -4.66 -11.57
C GLN A 45 13.79 -3.71 -10.61
N PRO A 46 12.55 -3.30 -10.93
CA PRO A 46 11.68 -2.47 -10.08
C PRO A 46 11.67 -2.87 -8.60
N VAL A 47 11.40 -4.15 -8.33
CA VAL A 47 11.31 -4.69 -6.97
C VAL A 47 12.66 -4.72 -6.27
N GLU A 48 13.74 -5.01 -6.99
CA GLU A 48 15.08 -5.00 -6.43
C GLU A 48 15.50 -3.58 -6.01
N TYR A 49 15.26 -2.60 -6.88
CA TYR A 49 15.54 -1.20 -6.60
C TYR A 49 14.71 -0.70 -5.40
N ALA A 50 13.39 -0.92 -5.41
CA ALA A 50 12.53 -0.50 -4.31
C ALA A 50 12.94 -1.15 -2.97
N PHE A 51 13.27 -2.44 -2.97
CA PHE A 51 13.74 -3.13 -1.78
C PHE A 51 15.04 -2.50 -1.26
N MET A 52 16.04 -2.27 -2.11
CA MET A 52 17.30 -1.64 -1.67
C MET A 52 17.08 -0.24 -1.09
N GLN A 53 16.23 0.56 -1.72
CA GLN A 53 15.91 1.91 -1.26
C GLN A 53 15.20 1.90 0.09
N LEU A 54 14.27 0.97 0.33
CA LEU A 54 13.64 0.78 1.64
C LEU A 54 14.66 0.29 2.68
N ARG A 55 15.49 -0.71 2.34
CA ARG A 55 16.52 -1.30 3.21
C ARG A 55 17.56 -0.30 3.72
N SER A 56 17.73 0.83 3.05
CA SER A 56 18.59 1.92 3.52
C SER A 56 18.13 2.54 4.85
N ARG A 57 16.82 2.42 5.17
CA ARG A 57 16.19 3.05 6.35
C ARG A 57 15.39 2.10 7.25
N MET A 58 15.18 0.84 6.83
CA MET A 58 14.45 -0.16 7.61
C MET A 58 15.02 -1.57 7.49
N SER A 59 14.56 -2.49 8.33
CA SER A 59 15.03 -3.88 8.34
C SER A 59 14.62 -4.64 7.08
N ALA A 60 15.27 -5.79 6.86
CA ALA A 60 14.95 -6.74 5.78
C ALA A 60 13.49 -7.14 5.75
N GLU A 61 13.04 -7.56 6.92
CA GLU A 61 11.69 -8.05 7.15
C GLU A 61 10.67 -6.94 6.97
N ARG A 62 10.93 -5.75 7.52
CA ARG A 62 10.06 -4.58 7.38
C ARG A 62 9.88 -4.20 5.92
N ALA A 63 10.98 -4.05 5.17
CA ALA A 63 10.92 -3.69 3.75
C ALA A 63 10.12 -4.71 2.94
N ARG A 64 10.35 -6.01 3.17
CA ARG A 64 9.58 -7.07 2.51
C ARG A 64 8.09 -6.95 2.84
N THR A 65 7.72 -6.85 4.11
CA THR A 65 6.31 -6.75 4.53
C THR A 65 5.65 -5.52 3.91
N THR A 66 6.30 -4.35 4.00
CA THR A 66 5.81 -3.11 3.38
C THR A 66 5.62 -3.26 1.87
N MET A 67 6.55 -3.88 1.14
CA MET A 67 6.38 -4.11 -0.30
C MET A 67 5.24 -5.09 -0.61
N SER A 68 5.10 -6.15 0.20
CA SER A 68 4.05 -7.16 0.03
C SER A 68 2.66 -6.56 0.25
N GLU A 69 2.53 -5.68 1.24
CA GLU A 69 1.30 -4.92 1.53
C GLU A 69 1.05 -3.86 0.44
N ALA A 70 2.08 -3.07 0.09
CA ALA A 70 1.99 -2.01 -0.92
C ALA A 70 1.44 -2.50 -2.26
N VAL A 71 1.90 -3.64 -2.74
CA VAL A 71 1.45 -4.21 -4.02
C VAL A 71 -0.01 -4.67 -3.96
N GLN A 72 -0.48 -5.15 -2.81
CA GLN A 72 -1.88 -5.53 -2.64
C GLN A 72 -2.80 -4.30 -2.61
N ASP A 73 -2.35 -3.20 -1.98
CA ASP A 73 -3.21 -2.07 -1.67
C ASP A 73 -3.11 -0.90 -2.66
N PHE A 74 -1.92 -0.64 -3.23
CA PHE A 74 -1.64 0.56 -4.00
C PHE A 74 -1.18 0.28 -5.43
N CYS A 75 -0.39 -0.76 -5.66
CA CYS A 75 0.16 -1.06 -6.99
C CYS A 75 0.05 -2.54 -7.40
N PRO A 76 -1.18 -3.05 -7.63
CA PRO A 76 -1.42 -4.46 -7.99
C PRO A 76 -0.80 -4.88 -9.32
N ASN A 77 -0.43 -3.93 -10.17
CA ASN A 77 0.35 -4.17 -11.39
C ASN A 77 1.73 -4.79 -11.11
N HIS A 78 2.32 -4.54 -9.93
CA HIS A 78 3.62 -5.10 -9.53
C HIS A 78 3.53 -6.45 -8.83
N TRP A 79 2.33 -7.05 -8.73
CA TRP A 79 2.15 -8.35 -8.08
C TRP A 79 3.06 -9.42 -8.64
N THR A 80 3.17 -9.50 -9.96
CA THR A 80 4.02 -10.51 -10.63
C THR A 80 5.51 -10.24 -10.51
N ASP A 81 5.89 -9.02 -10.15
CA ASP A 81 7.29 -8.61 -10.02
C ASP A 81 7.86 -9.06 -8.66
N LEU A 82 6.99 -9.29 -7.67
CA LEU A 82 7.39 -9.76 -6.35
C LEU A 82 7.91 -11.21 -6.38
N PRO A 83 8.97 -11.52 -5.61
CA PRO A 83 9.37 -12.89 -5.33
C PRO A 83 8.19 -13.74 -4.84
N ALA A 84 8.17 -15.02 -5.23
CA ALA A 84 7.08 -15.93 -4.89
C ALA A 84 6.82 -16.10 -3.39
N SER A 85 7.80 -15.79 -2.54
CA SER A 85 7.68 -15.84 -1.08
C SER A 85 7.19 -14.54 -0.44
N TRP A 86 7.01 -13.48 -1.23
CA TRP A 86 6.56 -12.14 -0.79
C TRP A 86 5.14 -11.84 -1.28
N ARG A 87 4.74 -12.47 -2.38
CA ARG A 87 3.33 -12.62 -2.76
C ARG A 87 2.59 -13.43 -1.70
#